data_AF-C8X8N1-F1
#
_entry.id   AF-C8X8N1-F1
#
_cell.length_a   1.000
_cell.length_b   1.000
_cell.length_c   1.000
_cell.angle_alpha   90.00
_cell.angle_beta   90.00
_cell.angle_gamma   90.00
#
_symmetry.space_group_name_H-M   'P 1'
#
loop_
_entity.id
_entity.type
_entity.pdbx_description
1 polymer ?
#
loop_
_entity_poly.entity_id
_entity_poly.type
_entity_poly.pdbx_seq_one_letter_code
_entity_poly.pdbx_strand_id
1 'polypeptide(L)'
;MAVAKPAPRRRARKAVVVAWEQDADAPPLIQTASLALSVLGWTRAGTVDELARRLSAADRPTIDLVQAIRMSPEQWALLKDPTHAGPLSYLRSPPGATGTVVTLQWCPACERWSTSYRSSIRACRATTGCAGQVVRAGRAKRRKPTETDPADAKAFA
;
A
#
# COMPACT_ATOMS: atom_id res chain seq x y z
N MET A 1 46.78 21.11 22.01
CA MET A 1 45.34 21.15 22.34
C MET A 1 44.57 20.87 21.05
N ALA A 2 43.94 19.69 20.93
CA ALA A 2 43.21 19.31 19.73
C ALA A 2 41.76 19.83 19.80
N VAL A 3 41.38 20.69 18.87
CA VAL A 3 40.02 21.23 18.75
C VAL A 3 39.11 20.12 18.22
N ALA A 4 38.19 19.63 19.05
CA ALA A 4 37.21 18.62 18.66
C ALA A 4 36.27 19.20 17.58
N LYS A 5 36.21 18.54 16.42
CA LYS A 5 35.25 18.90 15.36
C LYS A 5 33.82 18.66 15.85
N PRO A 6 32.89 19.60 15.65
CA PRO A 6 31.50 19.41 16.04
C PRO A 6 30.87 18.27 15.23
N ALA A 7 30.12 17.40 15.93
CA ALA A 7 29.41 16.28 15.33
C ALA A 7 28.42 16.79 14.25
N PRO A 8 28.25 16.06 13.14
CA PRO A 8 27.33 16.46 12.08
C PRO A 8 25.90 16.50 12.62
N ARG A 9 25.29 17.69 12.63
CA ARG A 9 23.86 17.87 12.93
C ARG A 9 23.06 16.98 11.97
N ARG A 10 22.43 15.92 12.49
CA ARG A 10 21.46 15.11 11.75
C ARG A 10 20.38 16.05 11.22
N ARG A 11 20.37 16.28 9.90
CA ARG A 11 19.25 16.97 9.23
C ARG A 11 17.98 16.21 9.59
N ALA A 12 17.02 16.90 10.21
CA ALA A 12 15.68 16.37 10.41
C ALA A 12 15.18 15.89 9.05
N ARG A 13 14.86 14.59 8.93
CA ARG A 13 14.32 14.04 7.69
C ARG A 13 13.00 14.77 7.44
N LYS A 14 12.92 15.54 6.35
CA LYS A 14 11.65 16.14 5.90
C LYS A 14 10.60 15.04 5.87
N ALA A 15 9.43 15.31 6.45
CA ALA A 15 8.29 14.40 6.37
C ALA A 15 8.01 14.10 4.90
N VAL A 16 8.22 12.86 4.48
CA VAL A 16 7.89 12.44 3.11
C VAL A 16 6.41 12.15 3.12
N VAL A 17 5.63 13.14 2.71
CA VAL A 17 4.22 12.93 2.39
C VAL A 17 4.15 12.00 1.19
N VAL A 18 3.63 10.80 1.40
CA VAL A 18 3.32 9.87 0.31
C VAL A 18 1.82 9.92 0.09
N ALA A 19 1.43 10.53 -1.03
CA ALA A 19 0.11 10.37 -1.60
C ALA A 19 0.18 9.31 -2.71
N TRP A 20 -0.91 8.57 -2.93
CA TRP A 20 -0.97 7.58 -3.98
C TRP A 20 -2.03 7.90 -5.02
N GLU A 21 -1.68 7.74 -6.29
CA GLU A 21 -2.64 7.72 -7.39
C GLU A 21 -3.27 6.33 -7.47
N GLN A 22 -4.61 6.32 -7.52
CA GLN A 22 -5.39 5.13 -7.79
C GLN A 22 -5.81 5.12 -9.25
N ASP A 23 -5.89 3.92 -9.81
CA ASP A 23 -6.57 3.69 -11.08
C ASP A 23 -8.07 3.63 -10.80
N ALA A 24 -8.80 4.69 -11.15
CA ALA A 24 -10.23 4.81 -10.88
C ALA A 24 -11.06 3.78 -11.64
N ASP A 25 -10.54 3.26 -12.75
CA ASP A 25 -11.20 2.24 -13.57
C ASP A 25 -10.99 0.82 -13.00
N ALA A 26 -10.11 0.66 -12.01
CA ALA A 26 -9.90 -0.61 -11.34
C ALA A 26 -11.06 -0.93 -10.37
N PRO A 27 -11.46 -2.20 -10.22
CA PRO A 27 -12.46 -2.60 -9.23
C PRO A 27 -12.06 -2.19 -7.80
N PRO A 28 -13.02 -1.87 -6.90
CA PRO A 28 -12.74 -1.40 -5.54
C PRO A 28 -11.79 -2.31 -4.75
N LEU A 29 -11.91 -3.63 -4.91
CA LEU A 29 -11.01 -4.59 -4.29
C LEU A 29 -9.56 -4.43 -4.79
N ILE A 30 -9.35 -4.18 -6.07
CA ILE A 30 -8.02 -3.97 -6.67
C ILE A 30 -7.44 -2.64 -6.23
N GLN A 31 -8.26 -1.59 -6.16
CA GLN A 31 -7.84 -0.30 -5.63
C GLN A 31 -7.39 -0.43 -4.16
N THR A 32 -8.18 -1.12 -3.34
CA THR A 32 -7.89 -1.36 -1.92
C THR A 32 -6.61 -2.19 -1.75
N ALA A 33 -6.45 -3.26 -2.52
CA ALA A 33 -5.24 -4.09 -2.50
C ALA A 33 -4.00 -3.32 -2.94
N SER A 34 -4.15 -2.43 -3.92
CA SER A 34 -3.05 -1.59 -4.41
C SER A 34 -2.58 -0.58 -3.36
N LEU A 35 -3.52 0.02 -2.62
CA LEU A 35 -3.21 0.86 -1.45
C LEU A 35 -2.52 0.05 -0.36
N ALA A 36 -3.07 -1.11 0.01
CA ALA A 36 -2.50 -1.97 1.05
C ALA A 36 -1.06 -2.39 0.71
N LEU A 37 -0.79 -2.82 -0.53
CA LEU A 37 0.55 -3.16 -1.00
C LEU A 37 1.52 -1.97 -0.93
N SER A 38 1.03 -0.76 -1.18
CA SER A 38 1.83 0.46 -1.05
C SER A 38 2.15 0.80 0.40
N VAL A 39 1.19 0.68 1.31
CA VAL A 39 1.42 0.85 2.76
C VAL A 39 2.43 -0.17 3.26
N LEU A 40 2.25 -1.46 2.95
CA LEU A 40 3.19 -2.54 3.32
C LEU A 40 4.59 -2.29 2.76
N GLY A 41 4.69 -1.86 1.50
CA GLY A 41 5.96 -1.51 0.88
C GLY A 41 6.65 -0.31 1.51
N TRP A 42 5.89 0.66 2.00
CA TRP A 42 6.39 1.87 2.68
C TRP A 42 6.89 1.56 4.09
N THR A 43 6.09 0.83 4.87
CA THR A 43 6.41 0.45 6.26
C THR A 43 7.36 -0.74 6.35
N ARG A 44 7.69 -1.37 5.22
CA ARG A 44 8.47 -2.61 5.13
C ARG A 44 7.86 -3.74 5.95
N ALA A 45 6.53 -3.77 6.06
CA ALA A 45 5.82 -4.92 6.61
C ALA A 45 5.58 -5.95 5.49
N GLY A 46 5.72 -7.24 5.82
CA GLY A 46 5.48 -8.33 4.89
C GLY A 46 4.00 -8.63 4.67
N THR A 47 3.18 -8.46 5.71
CA THR A 47 1.72 -8.71 5.67
C THR A 47 0.94 -7.63 6.44
N VAL A 48 -0.38 -7.57 6.22
CA VAL A 48 -1.28 -6.70 6.98
C VAL A 48 -1.24 -7.04 8.48
N ASP A 49 -1.23 -8.33 8.83
CA ASP A 49 -1.14 -8.77 10.23
C ASP A 49 0.19 -8.35 10.88
N GLU A 50 1.30 -8.40 10.14
CA GLU A 50 2.59 -7.93 10.63
C GLU A 50 2.57 -6.43 10.91
N LEU A 51 1.99 -5.65 9.99
CA LEU A 51 1.81 -4.22 10.20
C LEU A 51 0.93 -3.94 11.44
N ALA A 52 -0.20 -4.63 11.56
CA ALA A 52 -1.10 -4.51 12.71
C ALA A 52 -0.37 -4.84 14.02
N ARG A 53 0.38 -5.95 14.07
CA ARG A 53 1.19 -6.31 15.26
C ARG A 53 2.21 -5.23 15.63
N ARG A 54 2.92 -4.66 14.65
CA ARG A 54 3.89 -3.57 14.90
C ARG A 54 3.22 -2.32 15.46
N LEU A 55 2.07 -1.95 14.93
CA LEU A 55 1.28 -0.81 15.42
C LEU A 55 0.77 -1.05 16.84
N SER A 56 0.23 -2.25 17.13
CA SER A 56 -0.21 -2.63 18.48
C SER A 56 0.94 -2.67 19.49
N ALA A 57 2.15 -3.03 19.05
CA ALA A 57 3.36 -3.00 19.87
C ALA A 57 3.97 -1.59 20.05
N ALA A 58 3.31 -0.54 19.56
CA ALA A 58 3.77 0.84 19.59
C ALA A 58 5.17 1.05 18.96
N ASP A 59 5.50 0.29 17.91
CA ASP A 59 6.77 0.40 17.21
C ASP A 59 6.94 1.78 16.56
N ARG A 60 7.72 2.66 17.19
CA ARG A 60 7.87 4.07 16.81
C ARG A 60 8.29 4.26 15.35
N PRO A 61 9.32 3.56 14.83
CA PRO A 61 9.65 3.60 13.41
C PRO A 61 8.47 3.32 12.47
N THR A 62 7.65 2.31 12.77
CA THR A 62 6.48 1.99 11.95
C THR A 62 5.39 3.06 12.07
N ILE A 63 5.13 3.56 13.28
CA ILE A 63 4.15 4.64 13.52
C ILE A 63 4.55 5.89 12.74
N ASP A 64 5.81 6.32 12.82
CA ASP A 64 6.30 7.52 12.12
C ASP A 64 6.12 7.39 10.60
N LEU A 65 6.38 6.19 10.06
CA LEU A 65 6.16 5.91 8.63
C LEU A 65 4.68 5.95 8.26
N VAL A 66 3.79 5.39 9.09
CA VAL A 66 2.35 5.43 8.84
C VAL A 66 1.80 6.85 8.94
N GLN A 67 2.25 7.64 9.91
CA GLN A 67 1.85 9.05 10.08
C GLN A 67 2.31 9.95 8.94
N ALA A 68 3.36 9.56 8.21
CA ALA A 68 3.83 10.27 7.02
C ALA A 68 2.95 10.04 5.78
N ILE A 69 2.05 9.06 5.82
CA ILE A 69 1.13 8.79 4.72
C ILE A 69 0.05 9.88 4.68
N ARG A 70 -0.28 10.35 3.47
CA ARG A 70 -1.47 11.17 3.22
C ARG A 70 -2.35 10.44 2.22
N MET A 71 -3.60 10.25 2.61
CA MET A 71 -4.62 9.58 1.82
C MET A 71 -5.86 10.47 1.81
N SER A 72 -6.60 10.46 0.70
CA SER A 72 -7.92 11.09 0.66
C SER A 72 -8.91 10.35 1.58
N PRO A 73 -10.03 10.97 1.98
CA PRO A 73 -11.09 10.29 2.74
C PRO A 73 -11.61 9.03 2.03
N GLU A 74 -11.72 9.05 0.70
CA GLU A 74 -12.15 7.92 -0.12
C GLU A 74 -11.17 6.74 -0.05
N GLN A 75 -9.87 7.03 -0.07
CA GLN A 75 -8.81 6.02 0.10
C GLN A 75 -8.86 5.37 1.49
N TRP A 76 -9.12 6.17 2.52
CA TRP A 76 -9.34 5.65 3.86
C TRP A 76 -10.61 4.80 3.95
N ALA A 77 -11.69 5.20 3.28
CA ALA A 77 -12.93 4.43 3.24
C ALA A 77 -12.71 3.05 2.60
N LEU A 78 -11.99 2.97 1.47
CA LEU A 78 -11.64 1.71 0.82
C LEU A 78 -10.87 0.75 1.74
N LEU A 79 -9.88 1.26 2.49
CA LEU A 79 -9.10 0.43 3.41
C LEU A 79 -9.86 -0.01 4.66
N LYS A 80 -10.89 0.75 5.05
CA LYS A 80 -11.75 0.43 6.21
C LYS A 80 -12.92 -0.48 5.84
N ASP A 81 -13.16 -0.70 4.55
CA ASP A 81 -14.26 -1.54 4.08
C ASP A 81 -14.05 -3.01 4.55
N PRO A 82 -14.92 -3.53 5.43
CA PRO A 82 -14.78 -4.88 5.97
C PRO A 82 -14.99 -5.96 4.91
N THR A 83 -15.66 -5.67 3.80
CA THR A 83 -15.87 -6.64 2.71
C THR A 83 -14.56 -7.05 2.03
N HIS A 84 -13.54 -6.21 2.12
CA HIS A 84 -12.21 -6.47 1.57
C HIS A 84 -11.28 -7.20 2.55
N ALA A 85 -11.64 -7.34 3.83
CA ALA A 85 -10.73 -7.87 4.87
C ALA A 85 -10.24 -9.29 4.55
N GLY A 86 -11.14 -10.18 4.12
CA GLY A 86 -10.80 -11.56 3.72
C GLY A 86 -9.76 -11.59 2.60
N PRO A 87 -10.04 -11.00 1.43
CA PRO A 87 -9.06 -10.90 0.35
C PRO A 87 -7.72 -10.25 0.75
N LEU A 88 -7.73 -9.17 1.55
CA LEU A 88 -6.51 -8.47 1.94
C LEU A 88 -5.58 -9.30 2.84
N SER A 89 -6.11 -10.27 3.59
CA SER A 89 -5.30 -11.19 4.42
C SER A 89 -4.29 -12.02 3.61
N TYR A 90 -4.54 -12.20 2.30
CA TYR A 90 -3.65 -12.94 1.41
C TYR A 90 -2.49 -12.09 0.87
N LEU A 91 -2.53 -10.77 1.04
CA LEU A 91 -1.51 -9.88 0.50
C LEU A 91 -0.16 -10.09 1.19
N ARG A 92 0.88 -10.30 0.38
CA ARG A 92 2.25 -10.38 0.85
C ARG A 92 3.14 -9.42 0.06
N SER A 93 3.72 -8.45 0.77
CA SER A 93 4.81 -7.62 0.26
C SER A 93 6.14 -8.31 0.60
N PRO A 94 7.08 -8.46 -0.34
CA PRO A 94 8.34 -9.12 -0.02
C PRO A 94 9.19 -8.23 0.91
N PRO A 95 9.63 -8.72 2.08
CA PRO A 95 10.77 -8.12 2.75
C PRO A 95 12.02 -8.56 1.97
N GLY A 96 12.69 -7.64 1.28
CA GLY A 96 13.98 -7.91 0.65
C GLY A 96 14.02 -9.08 -0.34
N ALA A 97 13.56 -8.86 -1.57
CA ALA A 97 13.89 -9.58 -2.81
C ALA A 97 13.78 -11.13 -2.90
N THR A 98 13.42 -11.88 -1.85
CA THR A 98 13.51 -13.36 -1.85
C THR A 98 12.22 -14.11 -1.51
N GLY A 99 11.15 -13.41 -1.10
CA GLY A 99 9.86 -14.02 -0.79
C GLY A 99 8.88 -14.06 -1.98
N THR A 100 8.03 -15.10 -2.02
CA THR A 100 6.91 -15.16 -2.98
C THR A 100 5.94 -14.01 -2.74
N VAL A 101 5.88 -13.07 -3.68
CA VAL A 101 4.90 -11.98 -3.66
C VAL A 101 3.53 -12.56 -3.96
N VAL A 102 2.58 -12.36 -3.05
CA VAL A 102 1.18 -12.72 -3.26
C VAL A 102 0.40 -11.44 -3.46
N THR A 103 -0.17 -11.30 -4.65
CA THR A 103 -1.02 -10.15 -5.01
C THR A 103 -2.41 -10.62 -5.36
N LEU A 104 -3.40 -9.74 -5.23
CA LEU A 104 -4.75 -9.99 -5.72
C LEU A 104 -4.88 -9.68 -7.20
N GLN A 105 -5.73 -10.45 -7.87
CA GLN A 105 -6.17 -10.21 -9.24
C GLN A 105 -7.69 -10.38 -9.33
N TRP A 106 -8.34 -9.60 -10.19
CA TRP A 106 -9.78 -9.61 -10.42
C TRP A 106 -10.06 -9.91 -11.89
N CYS A 107 -10.99 -10.83 -12.15
CA CYS A 107 -11.52 -11.06 -13.49
C CYS A 107 -12.89 -10.38 -13.61
N PRO A 108 -13.07 -9.39 -14.49
CA PRO A 108 -14.37 -8.77 -14.73
C PRO A 108 -15.35 -9.73 -15.44
N ALA A 109 -14.84 -10.66 -16.27
CA ALA A 109 -15.71 -11.56 -17.04
C ALA A 109 -16.46 -12.59 -16.20
N CYS A 110 -15.93 -12.95 -15.02
CA CYS A 110 -16.60 -13.87 -14.10
C CYS A 110 -16.76 -13.28 -12.69
N GLU A 111 -16.48 -11.99 -12.53
CA GLU A 111 -16.58 -11.24 -11.27
C GLU A 111 -15.96 -11.97 -10.06
N ARG A 112 -14.80 -12.60 -10.27
CA ARG A 112 -14.07 -13.30 -9.22
C ARG A 112 -12.68 -12.75 -9.05
N TRP A 113 -12.25 -12.69 -7.80
CA TRP A 113 -10.86 -12.47 -7.45
C TRP A 113 -10.12 -13.79 -7.25
N SER A 114 -8.80 -13.72 -7.35
CA SER A 114 -7.89 -14.79 -6.95
C SER A 114 -6.55 -14.21 -6.54
N THR A 115 -5.66 -15.06 -6.01
CA THR A 115 -4.28 -14.69 -5.70
C THR A 115 -3.34 -15.09 -6.83
N SER A 116 -2.32 -14.28 -7.10
CA SER A 116 -1.24 -14.62 -8.00
C SER A 116 0.12 -14.59 -7.30
N TYR A 117 0.91 -15.63 -7.56
CA TYR A 117 2.26 -15.86 -7.02
C TYR A 117 3.36 -15.53 -8.04
N ARG A 118 2.99 -15.22 -9.29
CA ARG A 118 3.91 -14.96 -10.42
C ARG A 118 3.52 -13.68 -11.15
N SER A 119 4.51 -13.06 -11.78
CA SER A 119 4.39 -11.77 -12.46
C SER A 119 3.60 -11.78 -13.78
N SER A 120 3.22 -12.94 -14.33
CA SER A 120 2.82 -13.07 -15.74
C SER A 120 1.45 -13.70 -16.03
N ILE A 121 0.60 -13.97 -15.03
CA ILE A 121 -0.73 -14.56 -15.30
C ILE A 121 -1.67 -13.48 -15.84
N ARG A 122 -2.09 -13.60 -17.11
CA ARG A 122 -3.04 -12.70 -17.78
C ARG A 122 -4.45 -13.28 -17.95
N ALA A 123 -4.60 -14.59 -17.84
CA ALA A 123 -5.89 -15.28 -18.01
C ALA A 123 -6.54 -15.60 -16.65
N CYS A 124 -7.87 -15.53 -16.60
CA CYS A 124 -8.64 -15.92 -15.42
C CYS A 124 -8.43 -17.40 -15.08
N ARG A 125 -8.03 -17.68 -13.84
CA ARG A 125 -7.97 -19.03 -13.28
C ARG A 125 -8.97 -19.26 -12.14
N ALA A 126 -9.80 -18.25 -11.84
CA ALA A 126 -10.79 -18.34 -10.77
C ALA A 126 -12.00 -19.22 -11.15
N THR A 127 -12.24 -19.39 -12.45
CA THR A 127 -13.33 -20.21 -12.99
C THR A 127 -12.83 -21.00 -14.20
N THR A 128 -13.05 -22.31 -14.20
CA THR A 128 -12.70 -23.20 -15.32
C THR A 128 -13.37 -22.72 -16.61
N GLY A 129 -12.60 -22.57 -17.69
CA GLY A 129 -13.11 -22.13 -18.99
C GLY A 129 -13.34 -20.63 -19.15
N CYS A 130 -13.02 -19.80 -18.15
CA CYS A 130 -13.16 -18.34 -18.27
C CYS A 130 -12.06 -17.76 -19.17
N ALA A 131 -12.45 -17.21 -20.33
CA ALA A 131 -11.56 -16.52 -21.26
C ALA A 131 -11.20 -15.08 -20.84
N GLY A 132 -11.68 -14.62 -19.67
CA GLY A 132 -11.50 -13.26 -19.19
C GLY A 132 -10.05 -12.90 -18.89
N GLN A 133 -9.70 -11.65 -19.12
CA GLN A 133 -8.41 -11.08 -18.71
C GLN A 133 -8.47 -10.62 -17.26
N VAL A 134 -7.41 -10.85 -16.51
CA VAL A 134 -7.33 -10.40 -15.10
C VAL A 134 -6.67 -9.04 -14.97
N VAL A 135 -7.24 -8.20 -14.11
CA VAL A 135 -6.63 -6.96 -13.63
C VAL A 135 -5.92 -7.26 -12.31
N ARG A 136 -4.64 -6.90 -12.21
CA ARG A 136 -3.81 -7.20 -11.04
C ARG A 136 -3.63 -5.97 -10.16
N ALA A 137 -3.68 -6.16 -8.86
CA ALA A 137 -3.26 -5.14 -7.90
C ALA A 137 -1.73 -4.99 -7.92
N GLY A 138 -1.26 -3.82 -8.33
CA GLY A 138 0.13 -3.36 -8.18
C GLY A 138 0.25 -2.43 -6.97
N ARG A 139 1.46 -1.98 -6.62
CA ARG A 139 1.58 -0.86 -5.67
C ARG A 139 1.00 0.38 -6.31
N ALA A 140 0.11 1.08 -5.61
CA ALA A 140 -0.38 2.38 -6.03
C ALA A 140 0.79 3.35 -6.27
N LYS A 141 0.72 4.15 -7.34
CA LYS A 141 1.83 5.02 -7.77
C LYS A 141 1.98 6.16 -6.77
N ARG A 142 3.21 6.50 -6.39
CA ARG A 142 3.46 7.65 -5.49
C ARG A 142 3.24 8.94 -6.28
N ARG A 143 2.38 9.82 -5.78
CA ARG A 143 2.31 11.21 -6.21
C ARG A 143 3.37 12.00 -5.45
N LYS A 144 4.11 12.85 -6.16
CA LYS A 144 4.98 13.84 -5.49
C LYS A 144 4.04 14.78 -4.72
N PRO A 145 4.27 15.05 -3.42
CA PRO A 145 3.48 16.06 -2.72
C PRO A 145 3.74 17.38 -3.43
N THR A 146 2.76 17.85 -4.19
CA THR A 146 2.76 19.21 -4.69
C THR A 146 2.63 20.09 -3.47
N GLU A 147 3.64 20.92 -3.24
CA GLU A 147 3.63 21.95 -2.22
C GLU A 147 2.35 22.79 -2.45
N THR A 148 1.39 22.67 -1.53
CA THR A 148 0.09 23.36 -1.55
C THR A 148 -1.01 22.71 -2.41
N ASP A 149 -1.75 21.76 -1.83
CA ASP A 149 -3.18 21.62 -2.14
C ASP A 149 -3.95 22.38 -1.04
N PRO A 150 -4.54 23.56 -1.31
CA PRO A 150 -5.21 24.37 -0.29
C PRO A 150 -6.46 23.69 0.31
N ALA A 151 -6.92 22.57 -0.27
CA ALA A 151 -7.97 21.73 0.31
C ALA A 151 -7.50 20.95 1.56
N ASP A 152 -6.20 20.64 1.69
CA ASP A 152 -5.67 19.88 2.83
C ASP A 152 -5.44 20.74 4.09
N ALA A 153 -5.35 22.08 3.95
CA ALA A 153 -5.06 22.98 5.07
C ALA A 153 -6.28 23.24 5.98
N LYS A 154 -7.50 23.00 5.50
CA LYS A 154 -8.75 23.32 6.22
C LYS A 154 -9.47 22.11 6.83
N ALA A 155 -9.07 20.89 6.51
CA ALA A 155 -9.78 19.69 6.99
C ALA A 155 -9.39 19.25 8.42
N PHE A 156 -8.43 19.92 9.06
CA PHE A 156 -7.93 19.54 10.40
C PHE A 156 -7.63 20.75 11.32
N ALA A 157 -8.30 21.88 11.09
CA ALA A 157 -8.34 22.98 12.07
C ALA A 157 -9.47 22.73 13.09
#